data_AF-A0A7W1LGP2-F1
#
_entry.id   AF-A0A7W1LGP2-F1
#
_cell.length_a   1.000
_cell.length_b   1.000
_cell.length_c   1.000
_cell.angle_alpha   90.00
_cell.angle_beta   90.00
_cell.angle_gamma   90.00
#
_symmetry.space_group_name_H-M   'P 1'
#
loop_
_entity.id
_entity.type
_entity.pdbx_description
1 polymer ?
#
loop_
_entity_poly.entity_id
_entity_poly.type
_entity_poly.pdbx_seq_one_letter_code
_entity_poly.pdbx_strand_id
1 'polypeptide(L)'
;MRLALAQINVVVGDLDGNRERILSSLADARGEGAELVLFPELAVTGYPPEDLLLRPAFVLAAQASLREIAAACTDVTALVGTPWFDRDLFNA
;
A
#
# COMPACT_ATOMS: atom_id res chain seq x y z
N MET A 1 -6.15 -11.40 18.86
CA MET A 1 -5.99 -11.26 17.41
C MET A 1 -7.26 -10.69 16.78
N ARG A 2 -7.30 -9.36 16.59
CA ARG A 2 -8.31 -8.66 15.77
C ARG A 2 -7.71 -8.32 14.40
N LEU A 3 -8.47 -8.59 13.34
CA LEU A 3 -8.09 -8.32 11.96
C LEU A 3 -8.97 -7.22 11.38
N ALA A 4 -8.39 -6.34 10.57
CA ALA A 4 -9.14 -5.34 9.80
C ALA A 4 -8.93 -5.56 8.30
N LEU A 5 -10.02 -5.45 7.54
CA LEU A 5 -10.01 -5.45 6.08
C LEU A 5 -10.24 -4.02 5.62
N ALA A 6 -9.18 -3.34 5.18
CA ALA A 6 -9.24 -1.94 4.77
C ALA A 6 -9.71 -1.83 3.32
N GLN A 7 -11.02 -1.75 3.12
CA GLN A 7 -11.59 -1.51 1.80
C GLN A 7 -11.54 -0.02 1.46
N ILE A 8 -10.49 0.38 0.74
CA ILE A 8 -10.21 1.78 0.38
C ILE A 8 -10.39 2.03 -1.12
N ASN A 9 -10.81 3.25 -1.47
CA ASN A 9 -10.94 3.68 -2.86
C ASN A 9 -9.65 4.39 -3.31
N VAL A 10 -8.69 3.62 -3.78
CA VAL A 10 -7.41 4.10 -4.31
C VAL A 10 -7.57 4.63 -5.74
N VAL A 11 -6.73 5.59 -6.12
CA VAL A 11 -6.73 6.20 -7.46
C VAL A 11 -5.49 5.71 -8.21
N VAL A 12 -5.68 5.16 -9.41
CA VAL A 12 -4.56 4.64 -10.22
C VAL A 12 -3.55 5.75 -10.49
N GLY A 13 -2.30 5.52 -10.10
CA GLY A 13 -1.17 6.43 -10.29
C GLY A 13 -0.98 7.51 -9.22
N ASP A 14 -1.95 7.70 -8.31
CA ASP A 14 -1.89 8.70 -7.22
C ASP A 14 -1.13 8.14 -6.00
N LEU A 15 0.20 8.04 -6.10
CA LEU A 15 1.01 7.43 -5.03
C LEU A 15 0.89 8.16 -3.69
N ASP A 16 0.83 9.49 -3.72
CA ASP A 16 0.76 10.31 -2.51
C ASP A 16 -0.62 10.18 -1.86
N GLY A 17 -1.70 10.34 -2.62
CA GLY A 17 -3.04 10.21 -2.08
C GLY A 17 -3.38 8.77 -1.69
N ASN A 18 -2.85 7.76 -2.38
CA ASN A 18 -3.03 6.36 -1.98
C ASN A 18 -2.29 6.05 -0.67
N ARG A 19 -1.07 6.57 -0.50
CA ARG A 19 -0.36 6.48 0.78
C ARG A 19 -1.15 7.11 1.92
N GLU A 20 -1.71 8.31 1.73
CA GLU A 20 -2.54 8.97 2.74
C GLU A 20 -3.78 8.14 3.10
N ARG A 21 -4.47 7.56 2.12
CA ARG A 21 -5.63 6.67 2.34
C ARG A 21 -5.23 5.42 3.15
N ILE A 22 -4.09 4.81 2.81
CA ILE A 22 -3.56 3.64 3.53
C ILE A 22 -3.24 4.01 4.97
N LEU A 23 -2.51 5.11 5.20
CA LEU A 23 -2.14 5.58 6.53
C LEU A 23 -3.36 5.94 7.39
N SER A 24 -4.38 6.56 6.81
CA SER A 24 -5.65 6.85 7.49
C SER A 24 -6.34 5.55 7.95
N SER A 25 -6.53 4.59 7.04
CA SER A 25 -7.15 3.31 7.38
C SER A 25 -6.33 2.50 8.39
N LEU A 26 -5.00 2.58 8.33
CA LEU A 26 -4.12 1.97 9.32
C LEU A 26 -4.34 2.57 10.71
N ALA A 27 -4.42 3.90 10.81
CA ALA A 27 -4.67 4.60 12.05
C ALA A 27 -6.05 4.29 12.64
N ASP A 28 -7.09 4.27 11.81
CA ASP A 28 -8.46 3.94 12.22
C ASP A 28 -8.54 2.50 12.75
N ALA A 29 -8.01 1.54 11.99
CA ALA A 29 -7.98 0.13 12.39
C ALA A 29 -7.19 -0.10 13.68
N ARG A 30 -6.06 0.60 13.86
CA ARG A 30 -5.30 0.58 15.11
C ARG A 30 -6.12 1.17 16.27
N GLY A 31 -6.84 2.27 16.05
CA GLY A 31 -7.74 2.86 17.05
C GLY A 31 -8.86 1.91 17.50
N GLU A 32 -9.27 1.01 16.61
CA GLU A 32 -10.20 -0.08 16.92
C GLU A 32 -9.53 -1.32 17.55
N GLY A 33 -8.21 -1.32 17.74
CA GLY A 33 -7.47 -2.42 18.33
C GLY A 33 -7.18 -3.57 17.35
N ALA A 34 -7.10 -3.31 16.05
CA ALA A 34 -6.62 -4.29 15.08
C ALA A 34 -5.12 -4.56 15.27
N GLU A 35 -4.73 -5.83 15.22
CA GLU A 35 -3.34 -6.28 15.30
C GLU A 35 -2.74 -6.50 13.89
N LEU A 36 -3.60 -6.77 12.90
CA LEU A 36 -3.25 -6.92 11.48
C LEU A 36 -4.30 -6.25 10.59
N VAL A 37 -3.84 -5.46 9.62
CA VAL A 37 -4.67 -4.76 8.63
C VAL A 37 -4.30 -5.25 7.23
N LEU A 38 -5.30 -5.65 6.44
CA LEU A 38 -5.12 -6.11 5.07
C LEU A 38 -5.67 -5.07 4.09
N PHE A 39 -4.89 -4.76 3.06
CA PHE A 39 -5.26 -3.82 2.00
C PHE A 39 -5.49 -4.55 0.66
N PRO A 40 -6.17 -3.92 -0.31
CA PRO A 40 -6.35 -4.48 -1.65
C PRO A 40 -5.03 -4.72 -2.38
N GLU A 41 -5.12 -5.54 -3.43
CA GLU A 41 -4.03 -5.74 -4.40
C GLU A 41 -3.54 -4.41 -4.97
N LEU A 42 -2.21 -4.26 -5.06
CA LEU A 42 -1.55 -3.05 -5.58
C LEU A 42 -2.09 -1.73 -4.99
N ALA A 43 -2.53 -1.72 -3.73
CA ALA A 43 -3.12 -0.54 -3.09
C ALA A 43 -2.24 0.71 -3.15
N VAL A 44 -0.91 0.57 -3.20
CA VAL A 44 0.01 1.72 -3.34
C VAL A 44 -0.19 2.43 -4.68
N THR A 45 -0.33 1.68 -5.77
CA THR A 45 -0.44 2.24 -7.12
C THR A 45 -1.88 2.36 -7.62
N GLY A 46 -2.80 1.62 -7.02
CA GLY A 46 -4.10 1.30 -7.61
C GLY A 46 -4.01 0.18 -8.64
N TYR A 47 -5.17 -0.44 -8.92
CA TYR A 47 -5.31 -1.53 -9.89
C TYR A 47 -6.43 -1.20 -10.92
N PRO A 48 -6.21 -1.44 -12.22
CA PRO A 48 -4.96 -1.88 -12.84
C PRO A 48 -3.98 -0.70 -13.07
N PRO A 49 -2.66 -0.87 -12.85
CA PRO A 49 -1.67 0.18 -13.12
C PRO A 49 -1.24 0.26 -14.60
N GLU A 50 -1.52 -0.76 -15.41
CA GLU A 50 -1.25 -0.80 -16.86
C GLU A 50 0.18 -0.32 -17.22
N ASP A 51 0.32 0.53 -18.24
CA ASP A 51 1.60 1.02 -18.76
C ASP A 51 2.43 1.85 -17.76
N LEU A 52 1.86 2.25 -16.61
CA LEU A 52 2.65 2.88 -15.54
C LEU A 52 3.74 1.92 -15.04
N LEU A 53 3.50 0.60 -15.09
CA LEU A 53 4.48 -0.42 -14.74
C LEU A 53 5.69 -0.45 -15.67
N LEU A 54 5.57 0.08 -16.90
CA LEU A 54 6.67 0.18 -17.86
C LEU A 54 7.61 1.36 -17.56
N ARG A 55 7.29 2.18 -16.55
CA ARG A 55 8.08 3.37 -16.16
C ARG A 55 8.89 3.04 -14.89
N PRO A 56 10.22 2.83 -14.99
CA PRO A 56 11.04 2.47 -13.82
C PRO A 56 10.95 3.47 -12.67
N ALA A 57 10.87 4.76 -12.97
CA ALA A 57 10.71 5.81 -11.96
C ALA A 57 9.40 5.68 -11.17
N PHE A 58 8.31 5.24 -11.80
CA PHE A 58 7.03 5.01 -11.13
C PHE A 58 7.10 3.81 -10.18
N VAL A 59 7.70 2.70 -10.62
CA VAL A 59 7.90 1.51 -9.78
C VAL A 59 8.78 1.83 -8.57
N LEU A 60 9.89 2.54 -8.77
CA LEU A 60 10.76 2.96 -7.67
C LEU A 60 10.06 3.91 -6.69
N ALA A 61 9.21 4.82 -7.20
CA ALA A 61 8.40 5.70 -6.36
C ALA A 61 7.34 4.92 -5.57
N ALA A 62 6.71 3.89 -6.15
CA ALA A 62 5.79 3.01 -5.45
C ALA A 62 6.50 2.21 -4.32
N GLN A 63 7.71 1.70 -4.57
CA GLN A 63 8.52 1.07 -3.53
C GLN A 63 8.90 2.05 -2.42
N ALA A 64 9.23 3.31 -2.74
CA ALA A 64 9.50 4.34 -1.75
C ALA A 64 8.26 4.66 -0.90
N SER A 65 7.09 4.80 -1.53
CA SER A 65 5.81 4.99 -0.84
C SER A 65 5.50 3.83 0.11
N LEU A 66 5.74 2.57 -0.30
CA LEU A 66 5.61 1.42 0.61
C LEU A 66 6.54 1.52 1.83
N ARG A 67 7.78 1.99 1.66
CA ARG A 67 8.70 2.16 2.81
C ARG A 67 8.21 3.21 3.79
N GLU A 68 7.60 4.29 3.32
CA GLU A 68 6.98 5.30 4.18
C GLU A 68 5.77 4.74 4.94
N ILE A 69 4.93 3.93 4.27
CA ILE A 69 3.83 3.22 4.92
C ILE A 69 4.37 2.28 6.01
N ALA A 70 5.39 1.48 5.68
CA ALA A 70 6.01 0.55 6.62
C ALA A 70 6.60 1.26 7.85
N ALA A 71 7.18 2.46 7.67
CA ALA A 71 7.69 3.26 8.79
C ALA A 71 6.58 3.74 9.74
N ALA A 72 5.34 3.85 9.27
CA ALA A 72 4.18 4.24 10.08
C ALA A 72 3.50 3.05 10.80
N CYS A 73 3.87 1.81 10.47
CA CYS A 73 3.38 0.60 11.12
C CYS A 73 4.02 0.41 12.50
N THR A 74 3.61 1.23 13.47
CA THR A 74 3.97 1.07 14.89
C THR A 74 2.84 0.36 15.64
N ASP A 75 3.17 -0.75 16.30
CA ASP A 75 2.25 -1.58 17.09
C ASP A 75 1.06 -2.18 16.31
N VAL A 76 1.19 -2.25 14.98
CA VAL A 76 0.22 -2.88 14.08
C VAL A 76 0.96 -3.49 12.88
N THR A 77 0.54 -4.67 12.43
CA THR A 77 1.06 -5.28 11.20
C THR A 77 0.16 -4.90 10.01
N ALA A 78 0.74 -4.63 8.84
CA ALA A 78 0.00 -4.33 7.62
C ALA A 78 0.42 -5.24 6.46
N LEU A 79 -0.55 -5.71 5.68
CA LEU A 79 -0.34 -6.40 4.39
C LEU A 79 -0.77 -5.44 3.28
N VAL A 80 0.19 -4.92 2.51
CA VAL A 80 -0.02 -3.87 1.50
C VAL A 80 0.60 -4.31 0.17
N GLY A 81 -0.20 -4.32 -0.89
CA GLY A 81 0.29 -4.67 -2.23
C GLY A 81 0.95 -3.50 -2.97
N THR A 82 2.04 -3.75 -3.68
CA THR A 82 2.76 -2.78 -4.53
C THR A 82 3.53 -3.50 -5.65
N PRO A 83 3.80 -2.87 -6.81
CA PRO A 83 4.77 -3.44 -7.74
C PRO A 83 6.17 -3.44 -7.11
N TRP A 84 6.81 -4.61 -7.10
CA TRP A 84 8.15 -4.76 -6.56
C TRP A 84 9.12 -5.17 -7.66
N PHE A 85 10.16 -4.38 -7.87
CA PHE A 85 11.27 -4.73 -8.73
C PHE A 85 12.41 -5.35 -7.93
N ASP A 86 12.71 -6.62 -8.22
CA ASP A 86 13.92 -7.32 -7.78
C ASP A 86 14.37 -8.30 -8.89
N ARG A 87 15.29 -7.85 -9.75
CA ARG A 87 15.68 -8.50 -11.02
C ARG A 87 14.56 -8.51 -12.08
N ASP A 88 13.36 -8.89 -11.68
CA ASP A 88 12.12 -8.85 -12.46
C ASP A 88 11.06 -7.99 -11.73
N LEU A 89 9.98 -7.68 -12.43
CA LEU A 89 8.83 -6.95 -11.88
C LEU A 89 7.77 -7.93 -11.37
N PHE A 90 7.43 -7.81 -10.09
CA PHE A 90 6.44 -8.64 -9.41
C PHE A 90 5.25 -7.81 -8.95
N ASN A 91 4.10 -8.46 -8.91
CA ASN A 91 2.97 -8.04 -8.09
C ASN A 91 3.16 -8.69 -6.70
N ALA A 92 3.46 -7.88 -5.69
CA ALA A 92 3.91 -8.33 -4.37
C ALA A 92 3.10 -7.68 -3.24
#